data_AF-A0A7S2CNA4-F1
#
_entry.id   AF-A0A7S2CNA4-F1
#
_cell.length_a   1.000
_cell.length_b   1.000
_cell.length_c   1.000
_cell.angle_alpha   90.00
_cell.angle_beta   90.00
_cell.angle_gamma   90.00
#
_symmetry.space_group_name_H-M   'P 1'
#
loop_
_entity.id
_entity.type
_entity.pdbx_description
1 polymer ?
#
loop_
_entity_poly.entity_id
_entity_poly.type
_entity_poly.pdbx_seq_one_letter_code
_entity_poly.pdbx_strand_id
1 'polypeptide(L)'
;MDMVVPYLKATLSEAEAIVLGEKFLEVATAKFGAGMEEEEVEDHDDLEVLCDCSFSLAYGNRVLLHNTKLKLKRGKCYGLIGPNGAGKSTLMRSIAAELVEGFPKEIRSVYVECDVSAADADYICW
;
A
#
# COMPACT_ATOMS: atom_id res chain seq x y z
N MET A 1 21.73 8.54 -10.58
CA MET A 1 22.69 9.22 -11.49
C MET A 1 23.28 8.27 -12.53
N ASP A 2 23.65 7.04 -12.16
CA ASP A 2 24.37 6.10 -13.06
C ASP A 2 23.61 5.65 -14.32
N MET A 3 22.28 5.77 -14.33
CA MET A 3 21.48 5.32 -15.48
C MET A 3 21.47 6.33 -16.64
N VAL A 4 21.66 7.63 -16.39
CA VAL A 4 21.43 8.68 -17.40
C VAL A 4 22.74 9.34 -17.87
N VAL A 5 23.72 9.46 -16.97
CA VAL A 5 25.04 10.05 -17.24
C VAL A 5 25.81 9.38 -18.40
N PRO A 6 25.86 8.05 -18.56
CA PRO A 6 26.60 7.43 -19.67
C PRO A 6 26.02 7.75 -21.05
N TYR A 7 24.72 8.05 -21.15
CA TYR A 7 24.08 8.45 -22.41
C TYR A 7 24.34 9.91 -22.76
N LEU A 8 24.52 10.79 -21.77
CA LEU A 8 24.82 12.21 -21.95
C LEU A 8 26.30 12.46 -22.32
N LYS A 9 27.21 11.55 -21.96
CA LYS A 9 28.62 11.61 -22.37
C LYS A 9 28.85 11.45 -23.87
N ALA A 10 27.88 10.93 -24.62
CA ALA A 10 27.98 10.75 -26.07
C ALA A 10 27.88 12.09 -26.83
N THR A 11 27.33 13.14 -26.20
CA THR A 11 27.01 14.42 -26.83
C THR A 11 27.58 15.63 -26.09
N LEU A 12 27.93 15.51 -24.80
CA LEU A 12 28.48 16.60 -23.98
C LEU A 12 29.77 16.19 -23.25
N SER A 13 30.50 17.20 -22.78
CA SER A 13 31.67 17.00 -21.91
C SER A 13 31.28 16.36 -20.56
N GLU A 14 32.22 15.65 -19.92
CA GLU A 14 31.92 14.90 -18.68
C GLU A 14 31.36 15.75 -17.56
N ALA A 15 31.81 16.99 -17.42
CA ALA A 15 31.33 17.91 -16.38
C ALA A 15 29.88 18.37 -16.64
N GLU A 16 29.53 18.64 -17.91
CA GLU A 16 28.19 19.09 -18.28
C GLU A 16 27.16 17.97 -18.20
N ALA A 17 27.57 16.73 -18.51
CA ALA A 17 26.73 15.54 -18.43
C ALA A 17 26.26 15.25 -16.99
N ILE A 18 27.10 15.52 -15.98
CA ILE A 18 26.75 15.33 -14.57
C ILE A 18 25.71 16.38 -14.13
N VAL A 19 25.97 17.66 -14.40
CA VAL A 19 25.08 18.76 -14.03
C VAL A 19 23.72 18.65 -14.73
N LEU A 20 23.70 18.24 -16.00
CA LEU A 20 22.47 18.03 -16.73
C LEU A 20 21.74 16.76 -16.25
N GLY A 21 22.48 15.70 -15.90
CA GLY A 21 21.90 14.48 -15.33
C GLY A 21 21.21 14.72 -13.99
N GLU A 22 21.75 15.60 -13.14
CA GLU A 22 21.13 16.05 -11.89
C GLU A 22 19.83 16.80 -12.13
N LYS A 23 19.87 17.84 -12.99
CA LYS A 23 18.67 18.61 -13.37
C LYS A 23 17.61 17.72 -14.03
N PHE A 24 18.05 16.76 -14.84
CA PHE A 24 17.14 15.83 -15.48
C PHE A 24 16.45 14.93 -14.47
N LEU A 25 17.18 14.43 -13.46
CA LEU A 25 16.59 13.63 -12.39
C LEU A 25 15.57 14.45 -11.59
N GLU A 26 15.89 15.69 -11.22
CA GLU A 26 15.02 16.59 -10.47
C GLU A 26 13.73 16.92 -11.24
N VAL A 27 13.86 17.26 -12.53
CA VAL A 27 12.71 17.52 -13.40
C VAL A 27 11.92 16.24 -13.67
N ALA A 28 12.60 15.10 -13.80
CA ALA A 28 11.94 13.81 -13.98
C ALA A 28 11.15 13.41 -12.73
N THR A 29 11.68 13.61 -11.53
CA THR A 29 10.93 13.38 -10.28
C THR A 29 9.79 14.37 -10.12
N ALA A 30 9.98 15.65 -10.47
CA ALA A 30 8.92 16.66 -10.33
C ALA A 30 7.79 16.50 -11.36
N LYS A 31 8.08 15.98 -12.56
CA LYS A 31 7.08 15.87 -13.65
C LYS A 31 6.56 14.45 -13.87
N PHE A 32 7.35 13.44 -13.53
CA PHE A 32 7.09 12.03 -13.82
C PHE A 32 7.28 11.12 -12.60
N GLY A 33 7.77 11.64 -11.47
CA GLY A 33 7.88 10.90 -10.21
C GLY A 33 6.50 10.64 -9.64
N ALA A 34 6.01 9.43 -9.89
CA ALA A 34 5.06 8.68 -9.07
C ALA A 34 3.80 9.44 -8.60
N GLY A 35 2.76 9.33 -9.43
CA GLY A 35 1.32 9.34 -9.15
C GLY A 35 0.83 9.79 -7.77
N MET A 36 -0.06 10.79 -7.80
CA MET A 36 -1.04 11.14 -6.77
C MET A 36 -0.43 11.08 -5.37
N GLU A 37 0.03 12.24 -4.91
CA GLU A 37 -0.01 12.56 -3.48
C GLU A 37 -1.45 12.29 -3.02
N GLU A 38 -1.72 11.08 -2.50
CA GLU A 38 -2.79 10.92 -1.52
C GLU A 38 -2.46 11.97 -0.48
N GLU A 39 -3.36 12.94 -0.30
CA GLU A 39 -3.25 13.94 0.75
C GLU A 39 -2.74 13.23 1.99
N GLU A 40 -1.49 13.50 2.38
CA GLU A 40 -1.00 13.12 3.69
C GLU A 40 -1.91 13.87 4.64
N VAL A 41 -2.97 13.20 5.10
CA VAL A 41 -3.81 13.71 6.17
C VAL A 41 -2.82 14.02 7.28
N GLU A 42 -2.62 15.32 7.55
CA GLU A 42 -1.75 15.78 8.63
C GLU A 42 -2.15 14.99 9.87
N ASP A 43 -1.28 14.05 10.22
CA ASP A 43 -1.55 13.05 11.24
C ASP A 43 -1.41 13.79 12.57
N HIS A 44 -2.47 14.49 12.98
CA HIS A 44 -2.51 15.38 14.15
C HIS A 44 -2.41 14.62 15.50
N ASP A 45 -2.16 13.30 15.44
CA ASP A 45 -1.97 12.40 16.57
C ASP A 45 -0.56 11.80 16.51
N ASP A 46 0.26 12.04 17.55
CA ASP A 46 1.59 11.45 17.81
C ASP A 46 1.54 9.93 18.12
N LEU A 47 0.61 9.21 17.49
CA LEU A 47 0.39 7.79 17.70
C LEU A 47 1.41 6.96 16.91
N GLU A 48 1.95 5.94 17.58
CA GLU A 48 2.88 4.96 17.03
C GLU A 48 2.28 4.24 15.82
N VAL A 49 3.01 4.27 14.70
CA VAL A 49 2.65 3.53 13.47
C VAL A 49 2.97 2.06 13.68
N LEU A 50 1.94 1.22 13.58
CA LEU A 50 2.00 -0.23 13.75
C LEU A 50 2.31 -0.98 12.46
N CYS A 51 1.71 -0.59 11.33
CA CYS A 51 2.06 -1.13 10.01
C CYS A 51 2.11 0.03 9.02
N ASP A 52 3.10 0.03 8.15
CA ASP A 52 3.11 0.81 6.92
C ASP A 52 3.59 -0.13 5.81
N CYS A 53 2.61 -0.66 5.08
CA CYS A 53 2.81 -1.84 4.26
C CYS A 53 2.08 -1.65 2.92
N SER A 54 2.82 -1.75 1.81
CA SER A 54 2.27 -1.71 0.44
C SER A 54 2.15 -3.13 -0.10
N PHE A 55 0.95 -3.56 -0.45
CA PHE A 55 0.72 -4.92 -0.92
C PHE A 55 -0.24 -4.97 -2.12
N SER A 56 -0.12 -6.07 -2.88
CA SER A 56 -1.09 -6.46 -3.89
C SER A 56 -1.69 -7.80 -3.48
N LEU A 57 -3.01 -7.92 -3.55
CA LEU A 57 -3.71 -9.15 -3.18
C LEU A 57 -4.43 -9.72 -4.39
N ALA A 58 -4.07 -10.94 -4.76
CA ALA A 58 -4.76 -11.73 -5.77
C ALA A 58 -5.38 -12.98 -5.13
N TYR A 59 -6.59 -13.32 -5.56
CA TYR A 59 -7.28 -14.53 -5.12
C TYR A 59 -7.67 -15.35 -6.34
N GLY A 60 -7.03 -16.51 -6.50
CA GLY A 60 -7.16 -17.34 -7.71
C GLY A 60 -6.66 -16.59 -8.95
N ASN A 61 -7.53 -16.41 -9.94
CA ASN A 61 -7.23 -15.71 -11.20
C ASN A 61 -7.67 -14.23 -11.20
N ARG A 62 -8.03 -13.66 -10.05
CA ARG A 62 -8.52 -12.29 -9.95
C ARG A 62 -7.66 -11.47 -8.99
N VAL A 63 -7.13 -10.36 -9.48
CA VAL A 63 -6.51 -9.33 -8.63
C VAL A 63 -7.63 -8.57 -7.92
N LEU A 64 -7.64 -8.63 -6.59
CA LEU A 64 -8.62 -7.91 -5.75
C LEU A 64 -8.11 -6.51 -5.41
N LEU A 65 -6.83 -6.42 -5.07
CA LEU A 65 -6.15 -5.19 -4.67
C LEU A 65 -4.83 -5.10 -5.44
N HIS A 66 -4.56 -3.93 -6.02
CA HIS A 66 -3.33 -3.67 -6.74
C HIS A 66 -2.64 -2.46 -6.11
N ASN A 67 -1.39 -2.67 -5.67
CA ASN A 67 -0.52 -1.66 -5.10
C ASN A 67 -1.19 -0.79 -4.01
N THR A 68 -1.88 -1.43 -3.08
CA THR A 68 -2.61 -0.74 -2.00
C THR A 68 -1.68 -0.51 -0.82
N LYS A 69 -1.66 0.71 -0.29
CA LYS A 69 -0.96 1.06 0.95
C LYS A 69 -1.90 0.89 2.14
N LEU A 70 -1.43 0.23 3.18
CA LEU A 70 -2.16 0.08 4.45
C LEU A 70 -1.29 0.63 5.57
N LYS A 71 -1.78 1.71 6.20
CA LYS A 71 -1.16 2.31 7.37
C LYS A 71 -2.05 2.07 8.59
N LEU A 72 -1.56 1.33 9.57
CA LEU A 72 -2.23 1.07 10.83
C LEU A 72 -1.50 1.79 11.95
N LYS A 73 -2.24 2.47 12.83
CA LYS A 73 -1.73 3.13 14.02
C LYS A 73 -2.23 2.44 15.28
N ARG A 74 -1.44 2.52 16.34
CA ARG A 74 -1.78 1.95 17.64
C ARG A 74 -2.96 2.69 18.26
N GLY A 75 -3.90 1.94 18.83
CA GLY A 75 -5.04 2.50 19.56
C GLY A 75 -6.17 3.08 18.70
N LYS A 76 -6.12 2.92 17.37
CA LYS A 76 -7.22 3.28 16.48
C LYS A 76 -8.06 2.08 16.06
N CYS A 77 -9.37 2.30 15.93
CA CYS A 77 -10.31 1.33 15.39
C CYS A 77 -10.55 1.64 13.92
N TYR A 78 -10.35 0.64 13.05
CA TYR A 78 -10.51 0.78 11.60
C TYR A 78 -11.72 -0.02 11.12
N GLY A 79 -12.48 0.54 10.19
CA GLY A 79 -13.61 -0.13 9.52
C GLY A 79 -13.31 -0.34 8.05
N LEU A 80 -13.43 -1.59 7.58
CA LEU A 80 -13.28 -1.92 6.16
C LEU A 80 -14.67 -1.96 5.48
N ILE A 81 -14.94 -0.98 4.63
CA ILE A 81 -16.22 -0.82 3.93
C ILE A 81 -16.01 -1.03 2.43
N GLY A 82 -16.98 -1.64 1.76
CA GLY A 82 -16.94 -1.84 0.31
C GLY A 82 -18.08 -2.75 -0.17
N PRO A 83 -18.25 -2.90 -1.48
CA PRO A 83 -19.29 -3.76 -2.04
C PRO A 83 -19.07 -5.25 -1.69
N ASN A 84 -20.13 -6.04 -1.76
CA ASN A 84 -20.03 -7.49 -1.61
C ASN A 84 -19.18 -8.06 -2.76
N GLY A 85 -18.25 -8.96 -2.44
CA GLY A 85 -17.29 -9.49 -3.42
C GLY A 85 -16.06 -8.61 -3.71
N ALA A 86 -15.90 -7.47 -3.03
CA ALA A 86 -14.69 -6.63 -3.15
C ALA A 86 -13.41 -7.28 -2.58
N GLY A 87 -13.53 -8.39 -1.84
CA GLY A 87 -12.39 -9.04 -1.20
C GLY A 87 -12.16 -8.65 0.26
N LYS A 88 -13.14 -8.04 0.94
CA LYS A 88 -13.01 -7.62 2.36
C LYS A 88 -12.61 -8.76 3.28
N SER A 89 -13.38 -9.86 3.27
CA SER A 89 -13.08 -11.06 4.07
C SER A 89 -11.76 -11.70 3.64
N THR A 90 -11.45 -11.67 2.33
CA THR A 90 -10.18 -12.16 1.79
C THR A 90 -8.99 -11.37 2.32
N LEU A 91 -9.09 -10.03 2.40
CA LEU A 91 -8.07 -9.17 2.98
C LEU A 91 -7.90 -9.47 4.47
N MET A 92 -8.99 -9.55 5.24
CA MET A 92 -8.90 -9.86 6.67
C MET A 92 -8.26 -11.23 6.93
N ARG A 93 -8.63 -12.26 6.14
CA ARG A 93 -8.02 -13.58 6.21
C ARG A 93 -6.54 -13.56 5.83
N SER A 94 -6.14 -12.75 4.83
CA SER A 94 -4.75 -12.65 4.41
C SER A 94 -3.87 -11.98 5.45
N ILE A 95 -4.38 -10.96 6.16
CA ILE A 95 -3.68 -10.33 7.30
C ILE A 95 -3.50 -11.33 8.44
N ALA A 96 -4.51 -12.15 8.72
CA ALA A 96 -4.46 -13.15 9.77
C ALA A 96 -3.54 -14.33 9.44
N ALA A 97 -3.44 -14.68 8.16
CA ALA A 97 -2.56 -15.73 7.67
C ALA A 97 -1.12 -15.23 7.43
N GLU A 98 -0.79 -13.99 7.81
CA GLU A 98 0.53 -13.37 7.58
C GLU A 98 0.97 -13.39 6.11
N LEU A 99 0.00 -13.37 5.17
CA LEU A 99 0.25 -13.39 3.72
C LEU A 99 0.46 -11.98 3.14
N VAL A 100 0.34 -10.94 3.96
CA VAL A 100 0.55 -9.55 3.55
C VAL A 100 2.03 -9.21 3.61
N GLU A 101 2.61 -8.86 2.47
CA GLU A 101 3.99 -8.43 2.37
C GLU A 101 4.22 -7.13 3.18
N GLY A 102 5.27 -7.12 4.00
CA GLY A 102 5.62 -5.96 4.83
C GLY A 102 4.84 -5.86 6.15
N PHE A 103 4.00 -6.84 6.50
CA PHE A 103 3.35 -6.84 7.82
C PHE A 103 4.37 -7.19 8.93
N PRO A 104 4.47 -6.37 10.00
CA PRO A 104 5.45 -6.58 11.06
C PRO A 104 5.12 -7.82 11.90
N LYS A 105 6.15 -8.61 12.21
CA LYS A 105 6.02 -9.89 12.93
C LYS A 105 5.83 -9.71 14.44
N GLU A 106 6.09 -8.50 14.93
CA GLU A 106 5.92 -8.11 16.33
C GLU A 106 4.43 -8.01 16.70
N ILE A 107 3.55 -7.89 15.71
CA ILE A 107 2.10 -7.73 15.89
C ILE A 107 1.41 -9.07 15.69
N ARG A 108 0.66 -9.49 16.70
CA ARG A 108 -0.23 -10.65 16.59
C ARG A 108 -1.56 -10.22 15.98
N SER A 109 -1.86 -10.70 14.78
CA SER A 109 -3.20 -10.63 14.21
C SER A 109 -4.01 -11.87 14.62
N VAL A 110 -5.29 -11.67 14.95
CA VAL A 110 -6.24 -12.76 15.17
C VAL A 110 -7.47 -12.44 14.36
N TYR A 111 -7.90 -13.39 13.54
CA TYR A 111 -9.13 -13.27 12.77
C TYR A 111 -10.17 -14.22 13.34
N VAL A 112 -11.35 -13.65 13.59
CA VAL A 112 -12.53 -14.39 14.02
C VAL A 112 -13.42 -14.53 12.80
N GLU A 113 -13.58 -15.77 12.32
CA GLU A 113 -14.54 -16.06 11.27
C GLU A 113 -15.96 -15.95 11.83
N CYS A 114 -16.80 -15.17 11.16
CA CYS A 114 -18.24 -15.25 11.37
C CYS A 114 -18.77 -16.46 10.60
N ASP A 115 -18.90 -17.59 11.29
CA ASP A 115 -19.74 -18.70 10.84
C ASP A 115 -21.21 -18.28 11.00
N VAL A 116 -21.70 -17.44 10.07
CA VAL A 116 -23.13 -17.30 9.86
C VAL A 116 -23.49 -18.34 8.82
N SER A 117 -23.88 -19.51 9.29
CA SER A 117 -24.63 -20.46 8.48
C SER A 117 -25.78 -19.68 7.82
N ALA A 118 -26.04 -19.91 6.53
CA ALA A 118 -27.19 -19.32 5.86
C ALA A 118 -28.53 -19.71 6.53
N ALA A 119 -28.53 -20.67 7.46
CA ALA A 119 -29.66 -21.00 8.32
C ALA A 119 -29.94 -19.95 9.43
N ASP A 120 -28.95 -19.12 9.80
CA ASP A 120 -29.06 -18.13 10.87
C ASP A 120 -29.20 -16.68 10.37
N ALA A 121 -29.15 -16.47 9.04
CA ALA A 121 -29.32 -15.17 8.42
C ALA A 121 -30.75 -14.60 8.52
N ASP A 122 -31.72 -15.43 8.93
CA ASP A 122 -33.13 -15.04 9.12
C ASP A 122 -33.43 -14.51 10.53
N TYR A 123 -32.48 -14.57 11.48
CA TYR A 123 -32.65 -13.89 12.76
C TYR A 123 -32.27 -12.41 12.63
N ILE A 124 -33.15 -11.67 11.96
CA ILE A 124 -33.29 -10.23 12.11
C ILE A 124 -33.72 -9.99 13.56
N CYS A 125 -32.76 -9.73 14.45
CA CYS A 125 -33.05 -9.08 15.72
C CYS A 125 -33.16 -7.58 15.43
N TRP A 126 -34.39 -7.08 15.53
CA TRP A 126 -34.69 -5.67 15.75
C TRP A 126 -34.11 -5.20 17.09
#